data_AF-A0AAW7YAL8-F1
#
_entry.id   AF-A0AAW7YAL8-F1
#
_cell.length_a   1.000
_cell.length_b   1.000
_cell.length_c   1.000
_cell.angle_alpha   90.00
_cell.angle_beta   90.00
_cell.angle_gamma   90.00
#
_symmetry.space_group_name_H-M   'P 1'
#
loop_
_entity.id
_entity.type
_entity.pdbx_description
1 polymer ?
#
loop_
_entity_poly.entity_id
_entity_poly.type
_entity_poly.pdbx_seq_one_letter_code
_entity_poly.pdbx_strand_id
1 'polypeptide(L)'
;MESYKNKLDIKDLLNLKKEELKTDDSVEIHSLNLALQSIQKRLDYCEYYFKEFIDFSTKDDLLLELTPKHHPNCISSRTIFEASTYAFIQNLHAVIDSLPYALNIIFTVNQTIEDNKVGWYWDFIKQFKPQPFFKSLNLMYNDELFLKLKKLSNTIKHKHLIRIKNNGYTLTFDPFSYENKKEIIEVPNQNVKELIIDTHDKLIPKLLDLYTQIKNAKKKELAALK
;
A
#
# COMPACT_ATOMS: atom_id res chain seq x y z
N MET A 1 4.83 -21.90 -3.41
CA MET A 1 4.88 -20.45 -3.14
C MET A 1 3.83 -20.15 -2.08
N GLU A 2 4.26 -19.98 -0.82
CA GLU A 2 3.35 -19.86 0.33
C GLU A 2 2.63 -18.51 0.34
N SER A 3 1.40 -18.49 -0.15
CA SER A 3 0.48 -17.33 -0.16
C SER A 3 -0.05 -16.92 1.23
N TYR A 4 0.43 -17.55 2.31
CA TYR A 4 -0.13 -17.38 3.67
C TYR A 4 0.43 -16.19 4.46
N LYS A 5 1.44 -15.48 3.95
CA LYS A 5 2.11 -14.39 4.69
C LYS A 5 1.41 -13.03 4.64
N ASN A 6 0.42 -12.84 3.76
CA ASN A 6 -0.15 -11.53 3.47
C ASN A 6 -1.59 -11.33 3.98
N LYS A 7 -1.86 -11.73 5.24
CA LYS A 7 -3.19 -11.62 5.83
C LYS A 7 -3.21 -10.77 7.09
N LEU A 8 -4.16 -9.83 7.14
CA LEU A 8 -4.46 -9.06 8.34
C LEU A 8 -5.26 -9.89 9.33
N ASP A 9 -4.96 -9.72 10.61
CA ASP A 9 -5.74 -10.29 11.71
C ASP A 9 -6.94 -9.39 12.04
N ILE A 10 -7.89 -9.37 11.12
CA ILE A 10 -9.08 -8.51 11.20
C ILE A 10 -9.91 -8.85 12.44
N LYS A 11 -10.10 -10.14 12.72
CA LYS A 11 -10.95 -10.60 13.81
C LYS A 11 -10.43 -10.12 15.16
N ASP A 12 -9.14 -10.26 15.42
CA ASP A 12 -8.57 -9.83 16.69
C ASP A 12 -8.65 -8.30 16.85
N LEU A 13 -8.33 -7.53 15.80
CA LEU A 13 -8.43 -6.05 15.86
C LEU A 13 -9.86 -5.58 16.14
N LEU A 14 -10.86 -6.21 15.51
CA LEU A 14 -12.27 -5.90 15.78
C LEU A 14 -12.69 -6.30 17.20
N ASN A 15 -12.25 -7.45 17.70
CA ASN A 15 -12.55 -7.88 19.05
C ASN A 15 -11.97 -6.92 20.10
N LEU A 16 -10.75 -6.40 19.88
CA LEU A 16 -10.18 -5.38 20.74
C LEU A 16 -11.03 -4.11 20.76
N LYS A 17 -11.57 -3.68 19.61
CA LYS A 17 -12.43 -2.50 19.54
C LYS A 17 -13.78 -2.72 20.23
N LYS A 18 -14.36 -3.90 20.08
CA LYS A 18 -15.59 -4.31 20.77
C LYS A 18 -15.41 -4.37 22.28
N GLU A 19 -14.28 -4.91 22.74
CA GLU A 19 -13.93 -4.96 24.16
C GLU A 19 -13.79 -3.54 24.75
N GLU A 20 -13.12 -2.63 24.04
CA GLU A 20 -12.99 -1.23 24.42
C GLU A 20 -14.36 -0.56 24.60
N LEU A 21 -15.27 -0.73 23.64
CA LEU A 21 -16.55 -0.05 23.62
C LEU A 21 -17.65 -0.79 24.41
N LYS A 22 -17.41 -2.02 24.84
CA LYS A 22 -18.39 -2.91 25.51
C LYS A 22 -19.69 -3.08 24.72
N THR A 23 -19.58 -3.07 23.40
CA THR A 23 -20.69 -3.30 22.47
C THR A 23 -20.19 -4.06 21.25
N ASP A 24 -21.07 -4.83 20.63
CA ASP A 24 -20.82 -5.47 19.34
C ASP A 24 -21.21 -4.58 18.15
N ASP A 25 -22.00 -3.55 18.41
CA ASP A 25 -22.60 -2.68 17.40
C ASP A 25 -22.31 -1.22 17.74
N SER A 26 -21.47 -0.61 16.90
CA SER A 26 -21.16 0.82 16.91
C SER A 26 -20.67 1.25 15.52
N VAL A 27 -20.75 2.55 15.26
CA VAL A 27 -20.24 3.14 14.01
C VAL A 27 -18.74 2.88 13.87
N GLU A 28 -17.97 3.00 14.95
CA GLU A 28 -16.53 2.72 14.98
C GLU A 28 -16.22 1.27 14.61
N ILE A 29 -16.95 0.30 15.18
CA ILE A 29 -16.75 -1.13 14.88
C ILE A 29 -17.08 -1.42 13.41
N HIS A 30 -18.17 -0.85 12.90
CA HIS A 30 -18.56 -1.01 11.51
C HIS A 30 -17.52 -0.40 10.55
N SER A 31 -17.13 0.86 10.77
CA SER A 31 -16.13 1.55 9.95
C SER A 31 -14.77 0.87 10.02
N LEU A 32 -14.34 0.38 11.18
CA LEU A 32 -13.10 -0.38 11.32
C LEU A 32 -13.17 -1.69 10.52
N ASN A 33 -14.29 -2.41 10.58
CA ASN A 33 -14.45 -3.65 9.80
C ASN A 33 -14.37 -3.36 8.30
N LEU A 34 -15.11 -2.36 7.81
CA LEU A 34 -15.03 -1.95 6.42
C LEU A 34 -13.62 -1.57 5.99
N ALA A 35 -12.91 -0.78 6.81
CA ALA A 35 -11.53 -0.38 6.52
C ALA A 35 -10.59 -1.59 6.43
N LEU A 36 -10.63 -2.49 7.41
CA LEU A 36 -9.76 -3.67 7.46
C LEU A 36 -10.06 -4.65 6.32
N GLN A 37 -11.34 -4.86 5.98
CA GLN A 37 -11.75 -5.70 4.84
C GLN A 37 -11.30 -5.09 3.51
N SER A 38 -11.45 -3.76 3.35
CA SER A 38 -10.97 -3.04 2.18
C SER A 38 -9.46 -3.18 2.00
N ILE A 39 -8.69 -3.04 3.09
CA ILE A 39 -7.24 -3.23 3.06
C ILE A 39 -6.89 -4.67 2.66
N GLN A 40 -7.52 -5.67 3.26
CA GLN A 40 -7.28 -7.07 2.88
C GLN A 40 -7.61 -7.32 1.41
N LYS A 41 -8.74 -6.82 0.91
CA LYS A 41 -9.13 -7.00 -0.49
C LYS A 41 -8.12 -6.35 -1.44
N ARG A 42 -7.57 -5.20 -1.08
CA ARG A 42 -6.52 -4.54 -1.86
C ARG A 42 -5.19 -5.29 -1.79
N LEU A 43 -4.84 -5.93 -0.68
CA LEU A 43 -3.69 -6.85 -0.62
C LEU A 43 -3.89 -8.01 -1.60
N ASP A 44 -5.08 -8.60 -1.66
CA ASP A 44 -5.39 -9.66 -2.64
C ASP A 44 -5.25 -9.15 -4.09
N TYR A 45 -5.67 -7.91 -4.36
CA TYR A 45 -5.46 -7.28 -5.67
C TYR A 45 -3.99 -7.02 -5.97
N CYS A 46 -3.19 -6.61 -4.99
CA CYS A 46 -1.74 -6.50 -5.16
C CYS A 46 -1.13 -7.84 -5.58
N GLU A 47 -1.50 -8.95 -4.92
CA GLU A 47 -1.03 -10.29 -5.29
C GLU A 47 -1.40 -10.68 -6.72
N TYR A 48 -2.64 -10.39 -7.11
CA TYR A 48 -3.12 -10.66 -8.47
C TYR A 48 -2.31 -9.89 -9.50
N TYR A 49 -2.22 -8.56 -9.37
CA TYR A 49 -1.54 -7.72 -10.35
C TYR A 49 -0.01 -7.88 -10.32
N PHE A 50 0.55 -8.28 -9.18
CA PHE A 50 1.95 -8.68 -9.10
C PHE A 50 2.21 -9.90 -10.00
N LYS A 51 1.42 -10.96 -9.88
CA LYS A 51 1.57 -12.17 -10.70
C LYS A 51 1.36 -11.89 -12.17
N GLU A 52 0.28 -11.20 -12.54
CA GLU A 52 0.02 -10.79 -13.92
C GLU A 52 1.17 -9.97 -14.50
N PHE A 53 1.72 -9.03 -13.72
CA PHE A 53 2.89 -8.28 -14.17
C PHE A 53 4.10 -9.21 -14.41
N ILE A 54 4.40 -10.14 -13.51
CA ILE A 54 5.54 -11.06 -13.66
C ILE A 54 5.36 -11.97 -14.88
N ASP A 55 4.15 -12.48 -15.10
CA ASP A 55 3.84 -13.45 -16.15
C ASP A 55 3.80 -12.82 -17.55
N PHE A 56 3.50 -11.52 -17.66
CA PHE A 56 3.43 -10.78 -18.94
C PHE A 56 4.57 -9.76 -19.14
N SER A 57 5.59 -9.79 -18.28
CA SER A 57 6.83 -9.01 -18.41
C SER A 57 8.06 -9.92 -18.53
N THR A 58 7.90 -11.11 -19.08
CA THR A 58 9.02 -12.00 -19.38
C THR A 58 9.87 -11.42 -20.51
N LYS A 59 11.12 -11.87 -20.63
CA LYS A 59 12.00 -11.44 -21.72
C LYS A 59 11.37 -11.69 -23.10
N ASP A 60 10.69 -12.82 -23.26
CA ASP A 60 10.07 -13.18 -24.52
C ASP A 60 8.88 -12.26 -24.83
N ASP A 61 8.06 -11.89 -23.83
CA ASP A 61 6.99 -10.90 -23.98
C ASP A 61 7.53 -9.53 -24.38
N LEU A 62 8.61 -9.09 -23.73
CA LEU A 62 9.24 -7.80 -24.02
C LEU A 62 9.84 -7.76 -25.42
N LEU A 63 10.44 -8.85 -25.88
CA LEU A 63 10.96 -8.93 -27.26
C LEU A 63 9.82 -9.01 -28.27
N LEU A 64 8.76 -9.77 -27.99
CA LEU A 64 7.60 -9.92 -28.86
C LEU A 64 6.90 -8.58 -29.10
N GLU A 65 6.77 -7.74 -28.06
CA GLU A 65 6.19 -6.40 -28.16
C GLU A 65 6.93 -5.47 -29.13
N LEU A 66 8.24 -5.66 -29.29
CA LEU A 66 9.05 -4.90 -30.24
C LEU A 66 8.92 -5.39 -31.69
N THR A 67 8.25 -6.52 -31.92
CA THR A 67 8.07 -7.06 -33.28
C THR A 67 6.84 -6.46 -33.97
N PRO A 68 6.90 -6.18 -35.29
CA PRO A 68 5.78 -5.55 -36.02
C PRO A 68 4.54 -6.43 -36.19
N LYS A 69 4.54 -7.68 -35.69
CA LYS A 69 3.45 -8.62 -35.92
C LYS A 69 2.27 -8.29 -35.02
N HIS A 70 1.35 -7.49 -35.54
CA HIS A 70 0.03 -7.31 -34.97
C HIS A 70 -0.69 -8.66 -34.85
N HIS A 71 -1.01 -9.05 -33.62
CA HIS A 71 -2.00 -10.08 -33.34
C HIS A 71 -3.40 -9.43 -33.45
N PRO A 72 -4.17 -9.70 -34.51
CA PRO A 72 -5.54 -9.22 -34.57
C PRO A 72 -6.33 -10.00 -33.51
N ASN A 73 -7.02 -9.29 -32.62
CA ASN A 73 -7.97 -9.80 -31.61
C ASN A 73 -7.43 -10.26 -30.25
N CYS A 74 -6.20 -9.87 -29.84
CA CYS A 74 -5.72 -10.10 -28.47
C CYS A 74 -5.27 -8.79 -27.82
N ILE A 75 -5.47 -8.67 -26.49
CA ILE A 75 -4.87 -7.60 -25.70
C ILE A 75 -3.35 -7.78 -25.75
N SER A 76 -2.60 -6.73 -26.09
CA SER A 76 -1.13 -6.82 -26.19
C SER A 76 -0.48 -7.04 -24.82
N SER A 77 0.67 -7.73 -24.77
CA SER A 77 1.45 -7.88 -23.53
C SER A 77 1.79 -6.51 -22.91
N ARG A 78 2.01 -5.46 -23.74
CA ARG A 78 2.14 -4.07 -23.27
C ARG A 78 0.97 -3.65 -22.41
N THR A 79 -0.24 -3.78 -22.95
CA THR A 79 -1.46 -3.38 -22.24
C THR A 79 -1.58 -4.13 -20.91
N ILE A 80 -1.24 -5.41 -20.88
CA ILE A 80 -1.34 -6.24 -19.68
C ILE A 80 -0.31 -5.82 -18.62
N PHE A 81 0.98 -5.70 -18.98
CA PHE A 81 1.99 -5.32 -17.99
C PHE A 81 1.81 -3.87 -17.52
N GLU A 82 1.35 -2.94 -18.38
CA GLU A 82 1.07 -1.56 -17.99
C GLU A 82 -0.12 -1.49 -17.03
N ALA A 83 -1.24 -2.11 -17.39
CA ALA A 83 -2.43 -2.15 -16.55
C ALA A 83 -2.13 -2.78 -15.18
N SER A 84 -1.40 -3.91 -15.17
CA SER A 84 -0.99 -4.60 -13.96
C SER A 84 -0.06 -3.74 -13.10
N THR A 85 0.92 -3.06 -13.71
CA THR A 85 1.81 -2.12 -13.02
C THR A 85 1.02 -1.01 -12.33
N TYR A 86 0.13 -0.32 -13.07
CA TYR A 86 -0.63 0.79 -12.51
C TYR A 86 -1.60 0.33 -11.43
N ALA A 87 -2.30 -0.78 -11.65
CA ALA A 87 -3.25 -1.32 -10.70
C ALA A 87 -2.54 -1.80 -9.42
N PHE A 88 -1.38 -2.44 -9.53
CA PHE A 88 -0.55 -2.80 -8.39
C PHE A 88 -0.14 -1.56 -7.58
N ILE A 89 0.44 -0.55 -8.23
CA ILE A 89 0.89 0.69 -7.57
C ILE A 89 -0.26 1.38 -6.84
N GLN A 90 -1.41 1.53 -7.51
CA GLN A 90 -2.57 2.19 -6.92
C GLN A 90 -3.15 1.42 -5.73
N ASN A 91 -3.21 0.08 -5.83
CA ASN A 91 -3.72 -0.73 -4.73
C ASN A 91 -2.76 -0.72 -3.56
N LEU A 92 -1.46 -0.93 -3.77
CA LEU A 92 -0.48 -0.94 -2.69
C LEU A 92 -0.38 0.43 -2.00
N HIS A 93 -0.42 1.52 -2.78
CA HIS A 93 -0.53 2.85 -2.20
C HIS A 93 -1.78 2.96 -1.32
N ALA A 94 -2.95 2.56 -1.81
CA ALA A 94 -4.20 2.67 -1.06
C ALA A 94 -4.23 1.79 0.21
N VAL A 95 -3.59 0.61 0.20
CA VAL A 95 -3.39 -0.24 1.39
C VAL A 95 -2.66 0.55 2.48
N ILE A 96 -1.51 1.16 2.13
CA ILE A 96 -0.69 1.91 3.08
C ILE A 96 -1.38 3.23 3.48
N ASP A 97 -2.02 3.91 2.54
CA ASP A 97 -2.70 5.20 2.74
C ASP A 97 -3.96 5.08 3.62
N SER A 98 -4.52 3.87 3.74
CA SER A 98 -5.66 3.58 4.63
C SER A 98 -5.26 3.32 6.09
N LEU A 99 -3.97 3.13 6.38
CA LEU A 99 -3.49 2.88 7.75
C LEU A 99 -3.84 4.02 8.73
N PRO A 100 -3.63 5.32 8.42
CA PRO A 100 -4.01 6.41 9.30
C PRO A 100 -5.50 6.39 9.70
N TYR A 101 -6.38 6.05 8.77
CA TYR A 101 -7.82 5.92 9.04
C TYR A 101 -8.11 4.79 10.03
N ALA A 102 -7.53 3.60 9.79
CA ALA A 102 -7.66 2.48 10.72
C ALA A 102 -7.11 2.83 12.12
N LEU A 103 -5.95 3.51 12.18
CA LEU A 103 -5.34 3.98 13.43
C LEU A 103 -6.23 4.97 14.19
N ASN A 104 -6.86 5.92 13.47
CA ASN A 104 -7.79 6.88 14.05
C ASN A 104 -8.92 6.17 14.81
N ILE A 105 -9.46 5.10 14.21
CA ILE A 105 -10.55 4.33 14.81
C ILE A 105 -10.05 3.41 15.94
N ILE A 106 -8.92 2.72 15.76
CA ILE A 106 -8.37 1.78 16.76
C ILE A 106 -8.04 2.51 18.08
N PHE A 107 -7.47 3.71 18.01
CA PHE A 107 -7.06 4.49 19.20
C PHE A 107 -7.99 5.66 19.52
N THR A 108 -9.06 5.88 18.75
CA THR A 108 -10.01 6.98 18.96
C THR A 108 -9.30 8.33 19.06
N VAL A 109 -8.38 8.60 18.13
CA VAL A 109 -7.48 9.76 18.21
C VAL A 109 -8.23 11.08 18.01
N ASN A 110 -9.09 11.13 17.00
CA ASN A 110 -10.00 12.25 16.77
C ASN A 110 -11.43 11.85 17.17
N GLN A 111 -12.20 12.84 17.62
CA GLN A 111 -13.63 12.65 17.95
C GLN A 111 -14.46 12.25 16.73
N THR A 112 -14.09 12.77 15.55
CA THR A 112 -14.74 12.46 14.29
C THR A 112 -13.91 11.43 13.52
N ILE A 113 -14.54 10.33 13.10
CA ILE A 113 -13.91 9.28 12.31
C ILE A 113 -13.40 9.82 10.97
N GLU A 114 -14.25 10.60 10.28
CA GLU A 114 -14.01 11.19 8.95
C GLU A 114 -13.32 12.57 9.02
N ASP A 115 -12.51 12.83 10.05
CA ASP A 115 -11.78 14.11 10.17
C ASP A 115 -10.75 14.25 9.04
N ASN A 116 -10.77 15.38 8.33
CA ASN A 116 -9.87 15.68 7.20
C ASN A 116 -8.39 15.79 7.61
N LYS A 117 -8.08 15.86 8.91
CA LYS A 117 -6.73 15.82 9.46
C LYS A 117 -6.17 14.41 9.59
N VAL A 118 -6.99 13.37 9.38
CA VAL A 118 -6.55 11.97 9.38
C VAL A 118 -5.81 11.66 8.09
N GLY A 119 -4.56 11.25 8.20
CA GLY A 119 -3.74 10.92 7.05
C GLY A 119 -2.25 10.83 7.38
N TRP A 120 -1.43 10.65 6.34
CA TRP A 120 0.04 10.66 6.45
C TRP A 120 0.60 12.09 6.57
N TYR A 121 0.04 12.88 7.48
CA TYR A 121 0.56 14.20 7.87
C TYR A 121 1.32 14.04 9.19
N TRP A 122 2.44 14.75 9.35
CA TRP A 122 3.22 14.67 10.59
C TRP A 122 2.40 15.01 11.83
N ASP A 123 1.46 15.95 11.72
CA ASP A 123 0.58 16.34 12.83
C ASP A 123 -0.35 15.23 13.31
N PHE A 124 -0.75 14.31 12.43
CA PHE A 124 -1.49 13.11 12.81
C PHE A 124 -0.56 12.02 13.35
N ILE A 125 0.51 11.72 12.61
CA ILE A 125 1.46 10.64 12.97
C ILE A 125 2.13 10.87 14.32
N LYS A 126 2.48 12.11 14.67
CA LYS A 126 3.16 12.45 15.93
C LYS A 126 2.31 12.18 17.17
N GLN A 127 0.99 12.02 17.05
CA GLN A 127 0.10 11.71 18.17
C GLN A 127 0.34 10.31 18.73
N PHE A 128 0.88 9.41 17.92
CA PHE A 128 1.23 8.04 18.33
C PHE A 128 2.60 7.94 19.00
N LYS A 129 3.32 9.05 19.26
CA LYS A 129 4.64 9.04 19.93
C LYS A 129 4.72 8.20 21.21
N PRO A 130 3.70 8.21 22.10
CA PRO A 130 3.72 7.40 23.32
C PRO A 130 3.57 5.88 23.06
N GLN A 131 3.12 5.49 21.88
CA GLN A 131 2.81 4.10 21.55
C GLN A 131 4.09 3.31 21.18
N PRO A 132 4.19 2.03 21.57
CA PRO A 132 5.40 1.23 21.34
C PRO A 132 5.69 0.97 19.85
N PHE A 133 4.67 1.04 18.98
CA PHE A 133 4.83 0.87 17.53
C PHE A 133 5.27 2.16 16.80
N PHE A 134 5.42 3.29 17.51
CA PHE A 134 5.70 4.58 16.88
C PHE A 134 6.96 4.59 16.03
N LYS A 135 8.02 3.90 16.48
CA LYS A 135 9.27 3.78 15.72
C LYS A 135 9.01 3.18 14.33
N SER A 136 8.26 2.09 14.27
CA SER A 136 7.90 1.39 13.03
C SER A 136 6.98 2.24 12.16
N LEU A 137 6.00 2.93 12.75
CA LEU A 137 5.14 3.88 12.03
C LEU A 137 5.95 5.03 11.42
N ASN A 138 6.91 5.59 12.16
CA ASN A 138 7.76 6.66 11.68
C ASN A 138 8.76 6.19 10.61
N LEU A 139 9.23 4.95 10.68
CA LEU A 139 10.02 4.34 9.61
C LEU A 139 9.19 4.21 8.33
N MET A 140 7.94 3.75 8.42
CA MET A 140 7.03 3.67 7.27
C MET A 140 6.72 5.05 6.68
N TYR A 141 6.48 6.07 7.53
CA TYR A 141 6.24 7.45 7.11
C TYR A 141 7.37 8.03 6.25
N ASN A 142 8.62 7.64 6.56
CA ASN A 142 9.81 8.10 5.85
C ASN A 142 10.36 7.05 4.87
N ASP A 143 9.62 5.98 4.57
CA ASP A 143 10.11 4.89 3.73
C ASP A 143 10.19 5.33 2.27
N GLU A 144 11.38 5.22 1.68
CA GLU A 144 11.64 5.65 0.30
C GLU A 144 10.72 4.95 -0.72
N LEU A 145 10.48 3.65 -0.56
CA LEU A 145 9.64 2.89 -1.48
C LEU A 145 8.19 3.40 -1.39
N PHE A 146 7.72 3.72 -0.19
CA PHE A 146 6.39 4.27 0.00
C PHE A 146 6.27 5.68 -0.62
N LEU A 147 7.27 6.54 -0.46
CA LEU A 147 7.29 7.87 -1.06
C LEU A 147 7.27 7.81 -2.60
N LYS A 148 8.03 6.89 -3.20
CA LYS A 148 7.98 6.61 -4.66
C LYS A 148 6.59 6.14 -5.08
N LEU A 149 6.00 5.16 -4.39
CA LEU A 149 4.65 4.67 -4.67
C LEU A 149 3.61 5.79 -4.60
N LYS A 150 3.68 6.64 -3.57
CA LYS A 150 2.79 7.79 -3.39
C LYS A 150 2.88 8.75 -4.56
N LYS A 151 4.09 9.07 -5.01
CA LYS A 151 4.26 9.92 -6.20
C LYS A 151 3.67 9.28 -7.46
N LEU A 152 3.98 8.01 -7.72
CA LEU A 152 3.50 7.30 -8.91
C LEU A 152 1.97 7.19 -8.91
N SER A 153 1.38 6.70 -7.82
CA SER A 153 -0.07 6.60 -7.62
C SER A 153 -0.76 7.95 -7.83
N ASN A 154 -0.27 9.03 -7.22
CA ASN A 154 -0.88 10.35 -7.39
C ASN A 154 -0.74 10.89 -8.82
N THR A 155 0.38 10.62 -9.49
CA THR A 155 0.58 11.01 -10.89
C THR A 155 -0.42 10.28 -11.80
N ILE A 156 -0.54 8.96 -11.62
CA ILE A 156 -1.45 8.10 -12.37
C ILE A 156 -2.92 8.52 -12.14
N LYS A 157 -3.29 8.86 -10.91
CA LYS A 157 -4.68 9.23 -10.55
C LYS A 157 -5.10 10.62 -11.01
N HIS A 158 -4.20 11.61 -10.91
CA HIS A 158 -4.58 13.02 -11.00
C HIS A 158 -3.93 13.78 -12.15
N LYS A 159 -2.98 13.18 -12.87
CA LYS A 159 -2.24 13.84 -13.95
C LYS A 159 -2.30 13.05 -15.25
N HIS A 160 -1.57 11.95 -15.32
CA HIS A 160 -1.48 11.10 -16.50
C HIS A 160 -0.84 9.75 -16.13
N LEU A 161 -1.03 8.75 -16.99
CA LEU A 161 -0.31 7.48 -16.88
C LEU A 161 1.17 7.73 -17.17
N ILE A 162 2.04 7.45 -16.19
CA ILE A 162 3.49 7.53 -16.38
C ILE A 162 3.91 6.48 -17.40
N ARG A 163 4.60 6.90 -18.46
CA ARG A 163 5.00 5.97 -19.52
C ARG A 163 5.94 4.90 -18.99
N ILE A 164 5.74 3.67 -19.45
CA ILE A 164 6.67 2.57 -19.28
C ILE A 164 7.37 2.32 -20.61
N LYS A 165 8.70 2.47 -20.61
CA LYS A 165 9.57 2.18 -21.75
C LYS A 165 10.00 0.72 -21.70
N ASN A 166 9.86 0.05 -22.84
CA ASN A 166 10.40 -1.29 -23.07
C ASN A 166 11.62 -1.17 -23.99
N ASN A 167 12.75 -1.75 -23.59
CA ASN A 167 13.95 -1.86 -24.42
C ASN A 167 14.24 -3.30 -24.88
N GLY A 168 13.30 -4.22 -24.67
CA GLY A 168 13.42 -5.65 -24.99
C GLY A 168 13.99 -6.50 -23.86
N TYR A 169 14.57 -5.88 -22.84
CA TYR A 169 15.19 -6.57 -21.70
C TYR A 169 14.63 -6.13 -20.35
N THR A 170 14.25 -4.86 -20.24
CA THR A 170 13.80 -4.22 -19.01
C THR A 170 12.69 -3.23 -19.30
N LEU A 171 11.82 -3.05 -18.31
CA LEU A 171 10.84 -1.99 -18.27
C LEU A 171 11.33 -0.87 -17.37
N THR A 172 11.29 0.39 -17.84
CA THR A 172 11.66 1.56 -17.04
C THR A 172 10.56 2.62 -17.08
N PHE A 173 10.26 3.24 -15.95
CA PHE A 173 9.41 4.42 -15.92
C PHE A 173 10.10 5.62 -16.60
N ASP A 174 9.31 6.52 -17.19
CA ASP A 174 9.80 7.87 -17.44
C ASP A 174 10.32 8.53 -16.16
N PRO A 175 11.27 9.48 -16.26
CA PRO A 175 11.79 10.18 -15.08
C PRO A 175 10.66 10.81 -14.25
N PHE A 176 10.76 10.69 -12.94
CA PHE A 176 9.84 11.32 -12.01
C PHE A 176 10.58 11.76 -10.75
N SER A 177 9.94 12.62 -9.95
CA SER A 177 10.49 13.10 -8.69
C SER A 177 9.50 13.01 -7.55
N TYR A 178 9.98 12.71 -6.36
CA TYR A 178 9.18 12.65 -5.14
C TYR A 178 9.77 13.57 -4.06
N GLU A 179 8.94 13.99 -3.12
CA GLU A 179 9.38 14.81 -2.00
C GLU A 179 9.74 13.93 -0.80
N ASN A 180 10.89 14.19 -0.19
CA ASN A 180 11.31 13.60 1.08
C ASN A 180 11.85 14.70 1.98
N LYS A 181 11.23 14.92 3.14
CA LYS A 181 11.66 15.96 4.11
C LYS A 181 11.88 17.34 3.47
N LYS A 182 10.99 17.75 2.55
CA LYS A 182 11.04 19.00 1.77
C LYS A 182 12.13 19.07 0.69
N GLU A 183 12.87 18.00 0.47
CA GLU A 183 13.81 17.86 -0.64
C GLU A 183 13.14 17.13 -1.80
N ILE A 184 13.35 17.62 -3.03
CA ILE A 184 12.90 16.96 -4.24
C ILE A 184 13.98 15.98 -4.67
N ILE A 185 13.63 14.70 -4.69
CA ILE A 185 14.53 13.62 -5.13
C ILE A 185 14.11 13.20 -6.54
N GLU A 186 15.01 13.38 -7.50
CA GLU A 186 14.85 12.96 -8.88
C GLU A 186 15.17 11.46 -9.03
N VAL A 187 14.32 10.74 -9.75
CA VAL A 187 14.46 9.30 -10.01
C VAL A 187 14.56 9.09 -11.52
N PRO A 188 15.78 9.00 -12.08
CA PRO A 188 15.96 8.75 -13.49
C PRO A 188 15.71 7.27 -13.81
N ASN A 189 14.81 7.00 -14.76
CA ASN A 189 14.63 5.69 -15.39
C ASN A 189 14.52 4.49 -14.43
N GLN A 190 13.73 4.60 -13.35
CA GLN A 190 13.52 3.51 -12.39
C GLN A 190 13.06 2.23 -13.11
N ASN A 191 13.76 1.12 -12.86
CA ASN A 191 13.34 -0.20 -13.30
C ASN A 191 11.99 -0.54 -12.65
N VAL A 192 10.98 -0.82 -13.49
CA VAL A 192 9.61 -1.11 -13.05
C VAL A 192 9.58 -2.42 -12.28
N LYS A 193 10.22 -3.46 -12.80
CA LYS A 193 10.19 -4.80 -12.20
C LYS A 193 10.85 -4.82 -10.83
N GLU A 194 12.00 -4.17 -10.70
CA GLU A 194 12.67 -4.00 -9.41
C GLU A 194 11.80 -3.26 -8.41
N LEU A 195 11.16 -2.15 -8.81
CA LEU A 195 10.28 -1.40 -7.91
C LEU A 195 9.08 -2.23 -7.46
N ILE A 196 8.42 -2.95 -8.38
CA ILE A 196 7.27 -3.80 -8.09
C ILE A 196 7.66 -4.93 -7.12
N ILE A 197 8.77 -5.62 -7.38
CA ILE A 197 9.30 -6.67 -6.49
C ILE A 197 9.67 -6.08 -5.13
N ASP A 198 10.42 -4.99 -5.08
CA ASP A 198 10.85 -4.38 -3.83
C ASP A 198 9.67 -3.92 -2.97
N THR A 199 8.67 -3.30 -3.60
CA THR A 199 7.49 -2.84 -2.88
C THR A 199 6.62 -4.02 -2.41
N HIS A 200 6.50 -5.09 -3.21
CA HIS A 200 5.83 -6.33 -2.82
C HIS A 200 6.54 -7.03 -1.65
N ASP A 201 7.83 -7.31 -1.79
CA ASP A 201 8.60 -8.14 -0.85
C ASP A 201 9.07 -7.38 0.40
N LYS A 202 9.13 -6.04 0.34
CA LYS A 202 9.60 -5.22 1.48
C LYS A 202 8.49 -4.41 2.14
N LEU A 203 7.64 -3.70 1.38
CA LEU A 203 6.62 -2.83 2.01
C LEU A 203 5.43 -3.59 2.58
N ILE A 204 4.94 -4.62 1.88
CA ILE A 204 3.79 -5.41 2.38
C ILE A 204 4.15 -6.07 3.73
N PRO A 205 5.28 -6.78 3.88
CA PRO A 205 5.66 -7.35 5.17
C PRO A 205 5.87 -6.30 6.27
N LYS A 206 6.50 -5.16 5.95
CA LYS A 206 6.65 -4.04 6.90
C LYS A 206 5.31 -3.53 7.42
N LEU A 207 4.32 -3.39 6.53
CA LEU A 207 2.98 -2.95 6.91
C LEU A 207 2.27 -3.97 7.81
N LEU A 208 2.35 -5.26 7.47
CA LEU A 208 1.71 -6.32 8.25
C LEU A 208 2.34 -6.50 9.63
N ASP A 209 3.67 -6.36 9.72
CA ASP A 209 4.38 -6.32 11.00
C ASP A 209 3.94 -5.10 11.82
N LEU A 210 3.80 -3.93 11.19
CA LEU A 210 3.25 -2.73 11.86
C LEU A 210 1.83 -2.96 12.40
N TYR A 211 0.94 -3.61 11.65
CA TYR A 211 -0.39 -3.99 12.15
C TYR A 211 -0.31 -4.95 13.35
N THR A 212 0.64 -5.88 13.34
CA THR A 212 0.89 -6.78 14.48
C THR A 212 1.33 -6.00 15.71
N GLN A 213 2.24 -5.04 15.55
CA GLN A 213 2.68 -4.16 16.63
C GLN A 213 1.53 -3.29 17.16
N ILE A 214 0.70 -2.73 16.28
CA ILE A 214 -0.50 -1.96 16.63
C ILE A 214 -1.48 -2.80 17.46
N LYS A 215 -1.78 -4.02 17.00
CA LYS A 215 -2.65 -4.96 17.73
C LYS A 215 -2.12 -5.21 19.15
N ASN A 216 -0.83 -5.51 19.26
CA ASN A 216 -0.19 -5.77 20.55
C ASN A 216 -0.20 -4.55 21.47
N ALA A 217 -0.03 -3.34 20.92
CA ALA A 217 -0.13 -2.10 21.68
C ALA A 217 -1.54 -1.89 22.24
N LYS A 218 -2.58 -2.03 21.40
CA LYS A 218 -3.98 -1.87 21.83
C LYS A 218 -4.36 -2.91 22.90
N LYS A 219 -3.91 -4.16 22.75
CA LYS A 219 -4.11 -5.21 23.76
C LYS A 219 -3.49 -4.84 25.12
N LYS A 220 -2.28 -4.28 25.12
CA LYS A 220 -1.61 -3.83 26.36
C LYS A 220 -2.34 -2.65 27.00
N GLU A 221 -2.80 -1.70 26.19
CA GLU A 221 -3.58 -0.54 26.64
C GLU A 221 -4.85 -0.98 27.37
N LEU A 222 -5.65 -1.89 26.77
CA LEU A 222 -6.87 -2.41 27.38
C LEU A 222 -6.60 -3.22 28.65
N ALA A 223 -5.49 -3.97 28.69
CA ALA A 223 -5.10 -4.72 29.89
C ALA A 223 -4.71 -3.80 31.06
N ALA A 224 -4.18 -2.60 30.80
CA ALA A 224 -3.81 -1.64 31.83
C ALA A 224 -5.02 -0.86 32.41
N LEU A 225 -6.18 -0.96 31.77
CA LEU A 225 -7.44 -0.33 32.23
C LEU A 225 -8.29 -1.26 33.12
N LYS A 226 -7.89 -2.54 33.27
CA LYS A 226 -8.54 -3.54 34.13
C LYS A 226 -7.82 -3.62 35.46
#